data_AF-A0A8C3G8U2-F1
#
_entry.id   AF-A0A8C3G8U2-F1
#
_cell.length_a   1.000
_cell.length_b   1.000
_cell.length_c   1.000
_cell.angle_alpha   90.00
_cell.angle_beta   90.00
_cell.angle_gamma   90.00
#
_symmetry.space_group_name_H-M   'P 1'
#
loop_
_entity.id
_entity.type
_entity.pdbx_description
1 polymer ?
#
loop_
_entity_poly.entity_id
_entity_poly.type
_entity_poly.pdbx_seq_one_letter_code
_entity_poly.pdbx_strand_id
1 'polypeptide(L)'
;MMWSVGILLATALSVESYIVHDIQERLSHGRQLKIYLPKSAQKLEFTPADDPSKTFMYWENSRIRMSKGRVSGTGSDRRWYIDKVTYEDQGTYTQKDYWNKEISAVRVAVTPRHNYAKCVAGENLYVQLEGIDLSDATLFFSGEFGNVTLVHDGARLSQDLPNYWDRVQTHSMKIEIRNVNFSDVGHYTLKDRKDRVVSVTRMDLRDHLDDSEGNPLLALLLLLGIPAGICCCCRKKIFKKKAAAGATFQSSPDVVHPPPSGPFGPSPPYNAPGQPGVGPSFHPPPATGGPGQWNGPPPSPVSITLSVDTLIKPA
;
A
#
# COMPACT_ATOMS: atom_id res chain seq x y z
N MET A 1 -23.09 -56.59 -52.20
CA MET A 1 -23.33 -55.14 -52.29
C MET A 1 -24.68 -54.85 -51.67
N MET A 2 -24.94 -53.77 -50.93
CA MET A 2 -24.09 -52.82 -50.18
C MET A 2 -25.09 -51.84 -49.54
N TRP A 3 -25.15 -51.71 -48.21
CA TRP A 3 -25.71 -50.56 -47.47
C TRP A 3 -25.63 -50.83 -45.97
N SER A 4 -24.49 -50.47 -45.36
CA SER A 4 -24.21 -50.72 -43.94
C SER A 4 -23.29 -49.64 -43.35
N VAL A 5 -23.50 -48.38 -43.76
CA VAL A 5 -22.80 -47.19 -43.21
C VAL A 5 -23.81 -46.05 -42.99
N GLY A 6 -24.86 -46.36 -42.24
CA GLY A 6 -25.64 -45.35 -41.52
C GLY A 6 -25.14 -45.29 -40.07
N ILE A 7 -25.24 -44.12 -39.42
CA ILE A 7 -24.82 -43.91 -38.02
C ILE A 7 -23.29 -44.01 -37.81
N LEU A 8 -22.51 -43.12 -38.45
CA LEU A 8 -21.15 -42.80 -37.97
C LEU A 8 -20.64 -41.38 -38.33
N LEU A 9 -21.55 -40.44 -38.62
CA LEU A 9 -21.21 -39.08 -39.06
C LEU A 9 -22.02 -37.97 -38.35
N ALA A 10 -22.36 -38.18 -37.08
CA ALA A 10 -23.12 -37.23 -36.23
C ALA A 10 -22.47 -36.98 -34.85
N THR A 11 -21.20 -37.37 -34.69
CA THR A 11 -20.43 -37.28 -33.43
C THR A 11 -19.18 -36.41 -33.54
N ALA A 12 -18.86 -35.91 -34.74
CA ALA A 12 -17.90 -34.84 -34.96
C ALA A 12 -18.63 -33.50 -35.07
N LEU A 13 -17.99 -32.40 -34.65
CA LEU A 13 -18.54 -31.05 -34.59
C LEU A 13 -19.60 -30.78 -33.51
N SER A 14 -19.59 -31.54 -32.41
CA SER A 14 -19.78 -30.89 -31.10
C SER A 14 -18.60 -29.95 -30.86
N VAL A 15 -18.67 -28.74 -31.45
CA VAL A 15 -17.81 -27.62 -31.06
C VAL A 15 -18.30 -27.18 -29.69
N GLU A 16 -17.83 -27.89 -28.67
CA GLU A 16 -18.14 -27.60 -27.28
C GLU A 16 -17.58 -26.21 -26.97
N SER A 17 -18.46 -25.22 -26.93
CA SER A 17 -18.12 -23.82 -26.68
C SER A 17 -17.81 -23.65 -25.20
N TYR A 18 -16.62 -24.09 -24.80
CA TYR A 18 -16.06 -23.81 -23.47
C TYR A 18 -16.14 -22.30 -23.25
N ILE A 19 -16.97 -21.89 -22.29
CA ILE A 19 -17.11 -20.49 -21.91
C ILE A 19 -15.76 -20.09 -21.30
N VAL A 20 -14.91 -19.44 -22.10
CA VAL A 20 -13.68 -18.82 -21.63
C VAL A 20 -14.10 -17.81 -20.57
N HIS A 21 -13.71 -18.06 -19.32
CA HIS A 21 -14.01 -17.15 -18.23
C HIS A 21 -13.08 -15.95 -18.37
N ASP A 22 -13.62 -14.88 -18.96
CA ASP A 22 -12.96 -13.58 -19.15
C ASP A 22 -13.20 -12.73 -17.90
N ILE A 23 -12.19 -12.63 -17.05
CA ILE A 23 -12.26 -11.95 -15.75
C ILE A 23 -11.65 -10.55 -15.89
N GLN A 24 -12.42 -9.51 -15.59
CA GLN A 24 -11.88 -8.15 -15.56
C GLN A 24 -11.42 -7.77 -14.14
N GLU A 25 -10.13 -7.54 -13.95
CA GLU A 25 -9.57 -6.92 -12.74
C GLU A 25 -9.22 -5.46 -12.99
N ARG A 26 -9.49 -4.59 -12.00
CA ARG A 26 -9.10 -3.17 -12.01
C ARG A 26 -8.32 -2.86 -10.75
N LEU A 27 -7.01 -2.64 -10.91
CA LEU A 27 -6.07 -2.47 -9.80
C LEU A 27 -5.52 -1.04 -9.76
N SER A 28 -5.27 -0.52 -8.57
CA SER A 28 -4.48 0.71 -8.42
C SER A 28 -2.99 0.41 -8.51
N HIS A 29 -2.22 1.37 -9.01
CA HIS A 29 -0.76 1.29 -9.11
C HIS A 29 -0.15 0.85 -7.77
N GLY A 30 0.85 -0.05 -7.81
CA GLY A 30 1.52 -0.55 -6.60
C GLY A 30 0.76 -1.62 -5.82
N ARG A 31 -0.42 -2.07 -6.28
CA ARG A 31 -1.10 -3.26 -5.75
C ARG A 31 -0.51 -4.56 -6.32
N GLN A 32 -0.69 -5.66 -5.60
CA GLN A 32 -0.32 -6.99 -6.08
C GLN A 32 -1.40 -7.55 -7.02
N LEU A 33 -1.01 -7.97 -8.23
CA LEU A 33 -1.83 -8.80 -9.13
C LEU A 33 -1.65 -10.29 -8.75
N LYS A 34 -2.73 -11.08 -8.83
CA LYS A 34 -2.77 -12.44 -8.30
C LYS A 34 -3.66 -13.37 -9.14
N ILE A 35 -3.06 -14.02 -10.14
CA ILE A 35 -3.75 -14.92 -11.06
C ILE A 35 -3.70 -16.35 -10.52
N TYR A 36 -4.85 -17.02 -10.43
CA TYR A 36 -4.92 -18.45 -10.07
C TYR A 36 -4.54 -19.34 -11.25
N LEU A 37 -3.62 -20.29 -11.04
CA LEU A 37 -3.13 -21.23 -12.05
C LEU A 37 -3.63 -22.66 -11.75
N PRO A 38 -4.76 -23.12 -12.33
CA PRO A 38 -5.29 -24.46 -12.08
C PRO A 38 -4.31 -25.56 -12.51
N LYS A 39 -4.53 -26.79 -12.06
CA LYS A 39 -3.68 -27.96 -12.39
C LYS A 39 -3.53 -28.22 -13.90
N SER A 40 -4.55 -27.88 -14.68
CA SER A 40 -4.57 -27.98 -16.15
C SER A 40 -3.68 -26.95 -16.84
N ALA A 41 -3.52 -25.76 -16.26
CA ALA A 41 -2.71 -24.70 -16.85
C ALA A 41 -1.24 -25.13 -16.97
N GLN A 42 -0.72 -25.03 -18.19
CA GLN A 42 0.70 -25.25 -18.52
C GLN A 42 1.41 -23.94 -18.84
N LYS A 43 0.69 -22.91 -19.30
CA LYS A 43 1.24 -21.61 -19.69
C LYS A 43 0.39 -20.45 -19.19
N LEU A 44 1.07 -19.34 -18.91
CA LEU A 44 0.49 -18.01 -18.75
C LEU A 44 1.15 -17.08 -19.76
N GLU A 45 0.35 -16.57 -20.69
CA GLU A 45 0.75 -15.60 -21.72
C GLU A 45 0.16 -14.23 -21.37
N PHE A 46 0.86 -13.15 -21.74
CA PHE A 46 0.43 -11.77 -21.56
C PHE A 46 0.48 -11.02 -22.89
N THR A 47 -0.66 -10.43 -23.27
CA THR A 47 -0.79 -9.52 -24.42
C THR A 47 -1.01 -8.10 -23.88
N PRO A 48 -0.09 -7.15 -24.09
CA PRO A 48 -0.21 -5.78 -23.60
C PRO A 48 -1.45 -5.06 -24.15
N ALA A 49 -1.92 -4.05 -23.40
CA ALA A 49 -3.02 -3.18 -23.85
C ALA A 49 -2.57 -2.07 -24.83
N ASP A 50 -1.29 -1.69 -24.81
CA ASP A 50 -0.71 -0.66 -25.69
C ASP A 50 -0.16 -1.25 -27.00
N ASP A 51 0.35 -2.49 -26.96
CA ASP A 51 0.71 -3.26 -28.16
C ASP A 51 0.08 -4.67 -28.17
N PRO A 52 -1.19 -4.79 -28.60
CA PRO A 52 -1.88 -6.08 -28.72
C PRO A 52 -1.32 -7.02 -29.80
N SER A 53 -0.32 -6.59 -30.59
CA SER A 53 0.33 -7.47 -31.59
C SER A 53 1.39 -8.38 -30.97
N LYS A 54 1.82 -8.09 -29.74
CA LYS A 54 2.83 -8.85 -29.00
C LYS A 54 2.20 -9.74 -27.95
N THR A 55 2.71 -10.96 -27.81
CA THR A 55 2.37 -11.87 -26.72
C THR A 55 3.63 -12.40 -26.05
N PHE A 56 3.72 -12.24 -24.74
CA PHE A 56 4.86 -12.63 -23.92
C PHE A 56 4.50 -13.83 -23.05
N MET A 57 5.30 -14.89 -23.08
CA MET A 57 5.11 -16.02 -22.16
C MET A 57 5.72 -15.68 -20.80
N TYR A 58 4.87 -15.41 -19.81
CA TYR A 58 5.25 -15.01 -18.45
C TYR A 58 5.59 -16.20 -17.56
N TRP A 59 4.89 -17.33 -17.75
CA TRP A 59 5.17 -18.58 -17.04
C TRP A 59 4.87 -19.80 -17.94
N GLU A 60 5.69 -20.84 -17.80
CA GLU A 60 5.44 -22.17 -18.37
C GLU A 60 5.80 -23.23 -17.31
N ASN A 61 4.94 -24.22 -17.12
CA ASN A 61 4.97 -25.17 -16.01
C ASN A 61 6.26 -26.01 -15.93
N SER A 62 6.94 -26.21 -17.06
CA SER A 62 8.21 -26.93 -17.16
C SER A 62 9.46 -26.04 -16.99
N ARG A 63 9.32 -24.71 -16.91
CA ARG A 63 10.46 -23.78 -16.84
C ARG A 63 10.74 -23.30 -15.42
N ILE A 64 12.01 -23.43 -15.02
CA ILE A 64 12.54 -22.91 -13.75
C ILE A 64 12.65 -21.37 -13.78
N ARG A 65 12.96 -20.78 -14.94
CA ARG A 65 13.04 -19.32 -15.12
C ARG A 65 11.76 -18.79 -15.77
N MET A 66 11.20 -17.76 -15.15
CA MET A 66 10.08 -16.96 -15.65
C MET A 66 10.60 -15.64 -16.24
N SER A 67 9.82 -14.98 -17.10
CA SER A 67 10.17 -13.68 -17.67
C SER A 67 9.63 -12.50 -16.85
N LYS A 68 8.47 -12.66 -16.18
CA LYS A 68 7.90 -11.67 -15.25
C LYS A 68 7.09 -12.32 -14.13
N GLY A 69 7.04 -11.67 -12.98
CA GLY A 69 6.32 -12.12 -11.79
C GLY A 69 6.96 -13.33 -11.09
N ARG A 70 6.20 -13.97 -10.21
CA ARG A 70 6.60 -15.17 -9.46
C ARG A 70 5.43 -16.13 -9.25
N VAL A 71 5.68 -17.44 -9.18
CA VAL A 71 4.67 -18.44 -8.80
C VAL A 71 4.88 -18.89 -7.35
N SER A 72 3.78 -19.14 -6.64
CA SER A 72 3.77 -19.75 -5.31
C SER A 72 2.56 -20.68 -5.14
N GLY A 73 2.65 -21.63 -4.21
CA GLY A 73 1.67 -22.70 -4.03
C GLY A 73 1.83 -23.84 -5.05
N THR A 74 1.16 -24.96 -4.80
CA THR A 74 1.24 -26.17 -5.63
C THR A 74 -0.15 -26.70 -5.98
N GLY A 75 -0.24 -27.56 -6.99
CA GLY A 75 -1.48 -28.24 -7.36
C GLY A 75 -2.63 -27.28 -7.65
N SER A 76 -3.66 -27.32 -6.80
CA SER A 76 -4.88 -26.50 -6.90
C SER A 76 -4.84 -25.22 -6.05
N ASP A 77 -3.72 -24.87 -5.44
CA ASP A 77 -3.48 -23.59 -4.74
C ASP A 77 -2.38 -22.73 -5.39
N ARG A 78 -1.83 -23.21 -6.52
CA ARG A 78 -0.80 -22.54 -7.32
C ARG A 78 -1.34 -21.23 -7.90
N ARG A 79 -0.59 -20.14 -7.71
CA ARG A 79 -0.94 -18.78 -8.13
C ARG A 79 0.30 -18.06 -8.65
N TRP A 80 0.12 -17.23 -9.67
CA TRP A 80 1.14 -16.33 -10.22
C TRP A 80 0.88 -14.90 -9.73
N TYR A 81 1.95 -14.15 -9.48
CA TYR A 81 1.92 -12.84 -8.83
C TYR A 81 2.84 -11.83 -9.51
N ILE A 82 2.38 -10.58 -9.57
CA ILE A 82 3.24 -9.38 -9.65
C ILE A 82 3.00 -8.57 -8.40
N ASP A 83 4.06 -8.26 -7.65
CA ASP A 83 3.94 -7.66 -6.31
C ASP A 83 3.55 -6.17 -6.30
N LYS A 84 3.83 -5.46 -7.39
CA LYS A 84 3.38 -4.09 -7.65
C LYS A 84 3.05 -3.94 -9.13
N VAL A 85 1.78 -3.75 -9.47
CA VAL A 85 1.38 -3.45 -10.85
C VAL A 85 1.70 -2.02 -11.24
N THR A 86 2.05 -1.88 -12.51
CA THR A 86 2.30 -0.63 -13.23
C THR A 86 1.44 -0.55 -14.47
N TYR A 87 1.38 0.59 -15.15
CA TYR A 87 0.70 0.67 -16.45
C TYR A 87 1.28 -0.28 -17.51
N GLU A 88 2.54 -0.72 -17.38
CA GLU A 88 3.19 -1.72 -18.25
C GLU A 88 2.79 -3.18 -17.90
N ASP A 89 1.88 -3.36 -16.94
CA ASP A 89 1.19 -4.61 -16.59
C ASP A 89 -0.28 -4.61 -17.07
N GLN A 90 -0.70 -3.55 -17.78
CA GLN A 90 -2.05 -3.46 -18.33
C GLN A 90 -2.17 -4.31 -19.61
N GLY A 91 -3.13 -5.21 -19.66
CA GLY A 91 -3.29 -6.15 -20.78
C GLY A 91 -4.16 -7.35 -20.46
N THR A 92 -4.09 -8.36 -21.32
CA THR A 92 -4.83 -9.62 -21.17
C THR A 92 -3.88 -10.75 -20.83
N TYR A 93 -4.16 -11.43 -19.72
CA TYR A 93 -3.40 -12.57 -19.22
C TYR A 93 -4.14 -13.87 -19.54
N THR A 94 -3.68 -14.58 -20.56
CA THR A 94 -4.33 -15.79 -21.08
C THR A 94 -3.68 -17.05 -20.52
N GLN A 95 -4.50 -17.93 -19.94
CA GLN A 95 -4.06 -19.22 -19.43
C GLN A 95 -4.31 -20.32 -20.46
N LYS A 96 -3.29 -21.14 -20.74
CA LYS A 96 -3.38 -22.23 -21.72
C LYS A 96 -3.01 -23.59 -21.14
N ASP A 97 -3.65 -24.63 -21.65
CA ASP A 97 -3.40 -26.02 -21.30
C ASP A 97 -2.21 -26.62 -22.09
N TYR A 98 -2.05 -27.95 -22.01
CA TYR A 98 -0.98 -28.69 -22.70
C TYR A 98 -1.11 -28.65 -24.24
N TRP A 99 -2.33 -28.52 -24.76
CA TRP A 99 -2.64 -28.47 -26.18
C TRP A 99 -2.61 -27.03 -26.74
N ASN A 100 -2.17 -26.06 -25.93
CA ASN A 100 -2.27 -24.61 -26.16
C ASN A 100 -3.71 -24.08 -26.23
N LYS A 101 -4.70 -24.86 -25.80
CA LYS A 101 -6.10 -24.42 -25.73
C LYS A 101 -6.27 -23.47 -24.55
N GLU A 102 -7.04 -22.41 -24.76
CA GLU A 102 -7.34 -21.42 -23.73
C GLU A 102 -8.26 -22.01 -22.64
N ILE A 103 -7.92 -21.70 -21.38
CA ILE A 103 -8.66 -22.08 -20.17
C ILE A 103 -9.46 -20.89 -19.65
N SER A 104 -8.82 -19.72 -19.59
CA SER A 104 -9.38 -18.47 -19.07
C SER A 104 -8.50 -17.27 -19.46
N ALA A 105 -9.09 -16.09 -19.46
CA ALA A 105 -8.40 -14.82 -19.62
C ALA A 105 -8.63 -13.93 -18.39
N VAL A 106 -7.63 -13.13 -18.02
CA VAL A 106 -7.79 -12.04 -17.05
C VAL A 106 -7.39 -10.73 -17.72
N ARG A 107 -8.34 -9.83 -17.96
CA ARG A 107 -8.10 -8.47 -18.45
C ARG A 107 -7.81 -7.57 -17.26
N VAL A 108 -6.57 -7.10 -17.15
CA VAL A 108 -6.13 -6.20 -16.07
C VAL A 108 -6.12 -4.77 -16.59
N ALA A 109 -6.88 -3.89 -15.93
CA ALA A 109 -6.81 -2.44 -16.09
C ALA A 109 -6.10 -1.81 -14.88
N VAL A 110 -5.16 -0.89 -15.12
CA VAL A 110 -4.42 -0.22 -14.04
C VAL A 110 -4.90 1.22 -13.89
N THR A 111 -4.91 1.73 -12.66
CA THR A 111 -5.42 3.06 -12.30
C THR A 111 -4.43 3.84 -11.44
N PRO A 112 -4.50 5.17 -11.42
CA PRO A 112 -3.82 5.97 -10.42
C PRO A 112 -4.16 5.48 -9.00
N ARG A 113 -3.19 5.49 -8.11
CA ARG A 113 -3.42 5.20 -6.69
C ARG A 113 -3.70 6.47 -5.91
N HIS A 114 -4.85 6.52 -5.23
CA HIS A 114 -5.18 7.61 -4.31
C HIS A 114 -4.76 7.22 -2.89
N ASN A 115 -3.91 8.04 -2.26
CA ASN A 115 -3.46 7.90 -0.89
C ASN A 115 -3.91 9.13 -0.08
N TYR A 116 -4.23 8.94 1.19
CA TYR A 116 -4.55 10.02 2.13
C TYR A 116 -3.57 9.97 3.29
N ALA A 117 -2.66 10.94 3.34
CA ALA A 117 -1.71 11.12 4.42
C ALA A 117 -2.26 12.13 5.44
N LYS A 118 -2.13 11.79 6.72
CA LYS A 118 -2.45 12.66 7.84
C LYS A 118 -1.18 12.77 8.67
N CYS A 119 -0.65 13.98 8.80
CA CYS A 119 0.62 14.23 9.47
C CYS A 119 0.45 15.29 10.57
N VAL A 120 1.28 15.22 11.60
CA VAL A 120 1.49 16.30 12.56
C VAL A 120 2.58 17.23 12.03
N ALA A 121 2.53 18.52 12.38
CA ALA A 121 3.57 19.46 12.00
C ALA A 121 4.94 19.02 12.57
N GLY A 122 5.96 18.94 11.71
CA GLY A 122 7.29 18.41 12.04
C GLY A 122 7.52 16.94 11.64
N GLU A 123 6.50 16.19 11.22
CA GLU A 123 6.69 14.81 10.73
C GLU A 123 7.25 14.74 9.29
N ASN A 124 7.56 13.53 8.82
CA ASN A 124 7.97 13.29 7.43
C ASN A 124 6.82 12.65 6.62
N LEU A 125 6.44 13.29 5.51
CA LEU A 125 5.54 12.70 4.51
C LEU A 125 6.30 11.74 3.60
N TYR A 126 5.71 10.58 3.30
CA TYR A 126 6.26 9.59 2.37
C TYR A 126 5.35 9.37 1.17
N VAL A 127 5.77 9.86 0.01
CA VAL A 127 5.14 9.55 -1.28
C VAL A 127 5.78 8.29 -1.84
N GLN A 128 5.08 7.17 -1.75
CA GLN A 128 5.56 5.89 -2.25
C GLN A 128 5.62 5.92 -3.80
N LEU A 129 6.63 5.28 -4.41
CA LEU A 129 6.77 5.23 -5.87
C LEU A 129 5.79 4.23 -6.55
N GLU A 130 5.00 3.48 -5.77
CA GLU A 130 3.97 2.55 -6.26
C GLU A 130 4.39 1.59 -7.41
N GLY A 131 5.68 1.30 -7.54
CA GLY A 131 6.19 0.32 -8.50
C GLY A 131 6.89 0.88 -9.74
N ILE A 132 6.96 2.21 -9.92
CA ILE A 132 7.92 2.81 -10.86
C ILE A 132 9.30 2.90 -10.21
N ASP A 133 10.35 2.92 -11.04
CA ASP A 133 11.70 3.25 -10.60
C ASP A 133 11.88 4.76 -10.40
N LEU A 134 12.77 5.15 -9.48
CA LEU A 134 13.00 6.55 -9.12
C LEU A 134 13.41 7.41 -10.33
N SER A 135 14.16 6.85 -11.29
CA SER A 135 14.61 7.55 -12.50
C SER A 135 13.49 7.92 -13.48
N ASP A 136 12.33 7.29 -13.38
CA ASP A 136 11.16 7.62 -14.21
C ASP A 136 10.10 8.41 -13.40
N ALA A 137 10.44 8.87 -12.19
CA ALA A 137 9.52 9.51 -11.26
C ALA A 137 9.63 11.04 -11.30
N THR A 138 8.51 11.71 -11.60
CA THR A 138 8.35 13.17 -11.45
C THR A 138 7.25 13.46 -10.42
N LEU A 139 7.54 14.31 -9.44
CA LEU A 139 6.64 14.65 -8.33
C LEU A 139 6.30 16.14 -8.33
N PHE A 140 5.00 16.42 -8.50
CA PHE A 140 4.42 17.76 -8.40
C PHE A 140 3.70 17.92 -7.06
N PHE A 141 3.86 19.07 -6.42
CA PHE A 141 3.01 19.52 -5.31
C PHE A 141 2.05 20.62 -5.80
N SER A 142 0.82 20.61 -5.26
CA SER A 142 -0.20 21.63 -5.47
C SER A 142 -0.89 21.91 -4.15
N GLY A 143 -0.76 23.14 -3.64
CA GLY A 143 -1.33 23.60 -2.38
C GLY A 143 -1.86 25.04 -2.48
N GLU A 144 -2.26 25.62 -1.35
CA GLU A 144 -2.85 26.97 -1.28
C GLU A 144 -1.95 28.05 -1.92
N PHE A 145 -0.63 27.94 -1.70
CA PHE A 145 0.36 28.91 -2.18
C PHE A 145 0.87 28.65 -3.61
N GLY A 146 0.26 27.70 -4.33
CA GLY A 146 0.55 27.41 -5.74
C GLY A 146 1.09 26.00 -6.00
N ASN A 147 1.71 25.83 -7.17
CA ASN A 147 2.17 24.54 -7.70
C ASN A 147 3.68 24.55 -7.93
N VAL A 148 4.39 23.49 -7.53
CA VAL A 148 5.84 23.33 -7.74
C VAL A 148 6.22 21.90 -8.11
N THR A 149 7.28 21.74 -8.89
CA THR A 149 7.92 20.43 -9.15
C THR A 149 8.99 20.20 -8.09
N LEU A 150 8.86 19.14 -7.29
CA LEU A 150 9.82 18.82 -6.22
C LEU A 150 10.91 17.85 -6.71
N VAL A 151 10.55 16.93 -7.59
CA VAL A 151 11.43 15.91 -8.19
C VAL A 151 11.06 15.76 -9.66
N HIS A 152 12.05 15.62 -10.54
CA HIS A 152 11.86 15.36 -11.97
C HIS A 152 12.88 14.31 -12.42
N ASP A 153 12.42 13.24 -13.07
CA ASP A 153 13.22 12.07 -13.49
C ASP A 153 14.17 11.56 -12.39
N GLY A 154 13.67 11.53 -11.15
CA GLY A 154 14.39 11.16 -9.94
C GLY A 154 15.34 12.21 -9.35
N ALA A 155 15.67 13.27 -10.09
CA ALA A 155 16.48 14.39 -9.62
C ALA A 155 15.67 15.40 -8.79
N ARG A 156 16.26 15.96 -7.74
CA ARG A 156 15.61 16.94 -6.87
C ARG A 156 15.68 18.35 -7.45
N LEU A 157 14.54 18.87 -7.91
CA LEU A 157 14.38 20.29 -8.24
C LEU A 157 14.07 21.16 -7.00
N SER A 158 13.82 20.51 -5.86
CA SER A 158 13.61 21.18 -4.57
C SER A 158 14.75 22.11 -4.13
N GLN A 159 15.97 21.90 -4.63
CA GLN A 159 17.17 22.62 -4.18
C GLN A 159 17.09 24.12 -4.48
N ASP A 160 16.38 24.51 -5.55
CA ASP A 160 16.16 25.90 -5.94
C ASP A 160 14.91 26.53 -5.26
N LEU A 161 14.20 25.78 -4.41
CA LEU A 161 12.98 26.20 -3.72
C LEU A 161 13.25 26.43 -2.23
N PRO A 162 13.22 27.69 -1.71
CA PRO A 162 13.56 28.00 -0.32
C PRO A 162 12.79 27.20 0.75
N ASN A 163 11.54 26.79 0.45
CA ASN A 163 10.70 26.02 1.39
C ASN A 163 10.97 24.50 1.35
N TYR A 164 11.84 24.02 0.46
CA TYR A 164 12.04 22.58 0.18
C TYR A 164 13.51 22.12 0.01
N TRP A 165 14.47 23.05 -0.02
CA TRP A 165 15.87 22.82 -0.42
C TRP A 165 16.56 21.62 0.24
N ASP A 166 16.46 21.48 1.57
CA ASP A 166 17.00 20.37 2.36
C ASP A 166 15.94 19.30 2.71
N ARG A 167 14.65 19.66 2.62
CA ARG A 167 13.53 18.84 3.09
C ARG A 167 13.16 17.68 2.18
N VAL A 168 13.35 17.80 0.86
CA VAL A 168 13.02 16.71 -0.08
C VAL A 168 14.18 15.73 -0.23
N GLN A 169 13.90 14.44 -0.06
CA GLN A 169 14.88 13.36 -0.12
C GLN A 169 14.34 12.20 -0.95
N THR A 170 15.13 11.74 -1.91
CA THR A 170 14.75 10.73 -2.90
C THR A 170 15.34 9.37 -2.55
N HIS A 171 14.48 8.37 -2.35
CA HIS A 171 14.87 7.00 -2.00
C HIS A 171 14.37 6.04 -3.10
N SER A 172 15.00 4.86 -3.23
CA SER A 172 14.69 3.88 -4.30
C SER A 172 13.26 3.32 -4.32
N MET A 173 12.45 3.59 -3.29
CA MET A 173 11.05 3.13 -3.19
C MET A 173 10.05 4.26 -2.85
N LYS A 174 10.53 5.46 -2.52
CA LYS A 174 9.72 6.58 -2.01
C LYS A 174 10.43 7.92 -2.15
N ILE A 175 9.65 9.00 -2.24
CA ILE A 175 10.11 10.37 -2.03
C ILE A 175 9.66 10.80 -0.63
N GLU A 176 10.58 11.35 0.15
CA GLU A 176 10.38 11.84 1.51
C GLU A 176 10.34 13.37 1.49
N ILE A 177 9.35 13.98 2.13
CA ILE A 177 9.29 15.42 2.41
C ILE A 177 9.38 15.55 3.93
N ARG A 178 10.50 16.06 4.43
CA ARG A 178 10.79 16.16 5.87
C ARG A 178 10.13 17.36 6.53
N ASN A 179 9.89 17.27 7.84
CA ASN A 179 9.47 18.37 8.69
C ASN A 179 8.27 19.14 8.10
N VAL A 180 7.16 18.44 7.82
CA VAL A 180 5.99 19.02 7.15
C VAL A 180 5.31 20.09 7.99
N ASN A 181 4.76 21.11 7.34
CA ASN A 181 4.12 22.25 7.98
C ASN A 181 2.87 22.70 7.18
N PHE A 182 2.23 23.78 7.61
CA PHE A 182 0.96 24.25 7.04
C PHE A 182 1.02 24.57 5.54
N SER A 183 2.17 24.98 5.00
CA SER A 183 2.33 25.22 3.55
C SER A 183 2.40 23.93 2.71
N ASP A 184 2.55 22.77 3.34
CA ASP A 184 2.66 21.46 2.68
C ASP A 184 1.31 20.73 2.55
N VAL A 185 0.23 21.32 3.05
CA VAL A 185 -1.14 20.81 2.93
C VAL A 185 -1.59 20.95 1.47
N GLY A 186 -2.05 19.85 0.87
CA GLY A 186 -2.39 19.82 -0.55
C GLY A 186 -2.25 18.44 -1.21
N HIS A 187 -1.96 18.44 -2.50
CA HIS A 187 -1.90 17.24 -3.34
C HIS A 187 -0.52 17.02 -3.93
N TYR A 188 0.07 15.87 -3.61
CA TYR A 188 1.32 15.37 -4.16
C TYR A 188 1.01 14.40 -5.30
N THR A 189 1.19 14.85 -6.53
CA THR A 189 0.92 14.08 -7.75
C THR A 189 2.23 13.48 -8.29
N LEU A 190 2.37 12.17 -8.14
CA LEU A 190 3.44 11.39 -8.74
C LEU A 190 3.05 10.98 -10.16
N LYS A 191 3.92 11.26 -11.13
CA LYS A 191 3.80 10.80 -12.51
C LYS A 191 4.96 9.91 -12.90
N ASP A 192 4.73 9.06 -13.89
CA ASP A 192 5.79 8.38 -14.63
C ASP A 192 6.33 9.23 -15.79
N ARG A 193 7.40 8.74 -16.42
CA ARG A 193 8.08 9.33 -17.57
C ARG A 193 7.24 9.42 -18.86
N LYS A 194 6.05 8.79 -18.91
CA LYS A 194 5.06 8.98 -19.99
C LYS A 194 4.01 10.03 -19.60
N ASP A 195 4.28 10.84 -18.59
CA ASP A 195 3.39 11.83 -17.94
C ASP A 195 2.08 11.23 -17.38
N ARG A 196 2.00 9.91 -17.19
CA ARG A 196 0.80 9.26 -16.64
C ARG A 196 0.81 9.39 -15.12
N VAL A 197 -0.33 9.76 -14.52
CA VAL A 197 -0.46 9.85 -13.06
C VAL A 197 -0.38 8.46 -12.43
N VAL A 198 0.64 8.23 -11.62
CA VAL A 198 0.90 6.98 -10.90
C VAL A 198 0.18 7.00 -9.56
N SER A 199 0.29 8.09 -8.81
CA SER A 199 -0.44 8.28 -7.56
C SER A 199 -0.73 9.75 -7.25
N VAL A 200 -1.81 9.98 -6.51
CA VAL A 200 -2.13 11.26 -5.89
C VAL A 200 -2.21 11.03 -4.39
N THR A 201 -1.26 11.61 -3.64
CA THR A 201 -1.29 11.63 -2.18
C THR A 201 -1.83 12.97 -1.72
N ARG A 202 -3.04 13.00 -1.17
CA ARG A 202 -3.53 14.16 -0.42
C ARG A 202 -2.87 14.16 0.95
N MET A 203 -2.30 15.29 1.36
CA MET A 203 -1.77 15.53 2.70
C MET A 203 -2.69 16.51 3.42
N ASP A 204 -3.20 16.10 4.57
CA ASP A 204 -3.89 16.95 5.55
C ASP A 204 -3.07 16.99 6.85
N LEU A 205 -3.01 18.15 7.52
CA LEU A 205 -2.42 18.25 8.85
C LEU A 205 -3.39 17.84 9.97
N ARG A 206 -2.82 17.54 11.13
CA ARG A 206 -3.49 17.36 12.42
C ARG A 206 -2.73 18.07 13.54
N ASP A 207 -3.46 18.63 14.49
CA ASP A 207 -2.89 19.35 15.63
C ASP A 207 -2.11 18.44 16.60
N HIS A 208 -2.47 17.14 16.62
CA HIS A 208 -1.80 16.08 17.36
C HIS A 208 -2.04 14.73 16.69
N LEU A 209 -1.22 13.75 17.06
CA LEU A 209 -1.60 12.34 16.94
C LEU A 209 -2.75 12.10 17.93
N ASP A 210 -3.85 11.54 17.45
CA ASP A 210 -4.83 10.88 18.32
C ASP A 210 -4.12 9.66 18.93
N ASP A 211 -3.52 9.84 20.10
CA ASP A 211 -2.51 8.91 20.62
C ASP A 211 -3.15 7.62 21.16
N SER A 212 -3.34 6.69 20.22
CA SER A 212 -3.95 5.36 20.38
C SER A 212 -5.48 5.33 20.56
N GLU A 213 -6.07 4.26 20.03
CA GLU A 213 -7.31 3.68 20.58
C GLU A 213 -6.98 3.09 21.97
N GLY A 214 -6.73 3.96 22.95
CA GLY A 214 -6.49 3.61 24.34
C GLY A 214 -7.73 2.97 24.94
N ASN A 215 -7.90 1.67 24.68
CA ASN A 215 -9.10 0.91 24.97
C ASN A 215 -9.58 1.23 26.41
N PRO A 216 -10.77 1.83 26.58
CA PRO A 216 -11.17 2.36 27.89
C PRO A 216 -11.29 1.26 28.94
N LEU A 217 -11.51 -0.01 28.53
CA LEU A 217 -11.44 -1.16 29.44
C LEU A 217 -10.02 -1.43 29.94
N LEU A 218 -8.97 -1.22 29.13
CA LEU A 218 -7.59 -1.41 29.56
C LEU A 218 -7.15 -0.32 30.54
N ALA A 219 -7.50 0.94 30.25
CA ALA A 219 -7.29 2.06 31.18
C ALA A 219 -8.05 1.84 32.51
N LEU A 220 -9.31 1.39 32.44
CA LEU A 220 -10.13 1.07 33.61
C LEU A 220 -9.59 -0.14 34.40
N LEU A 221 -9.12 -1.20 33.74
CA LEU A 221 -8.52 -2.37 34.41
C LEU A 221 -7.26 -2.01 35.20
N LEU A 222 -6.43 -1.12 34.65
CA LEU A 222 -5.25 -0.57 35.34
C LEU A 222 -5.66 0.31 36.53
N LEU A 223 -6.66 1.19 36.36
CA LEU A 223 -7.22 2.03 37.42
C LEU A 223 -7.87 1.23 38.57
N LEU A 224 -8.51 0.09 38.25
CA LEU A 224 -9.09 -0.83 39.23
C LEU A 224 -8.04 -1.76 39.89
N GLY A 225 -6.76 -1.65 39.51
CA GLY A 225 -5.67 -2.45 40.08
C GLY A 225 -5.76 -3.95 39.82
N ILE A 226 -6.57 -4.38 38.83
CA ILE A 226 -6.81 -5.79 38.55
C ILE A 226 -5.60 -6.34 37.78
N PRO A 227 -4.81 -7.29 38.33
CA PRO A 227 -3.62 -7.78 37.67
C PRO A 227 -4.00 -8.56 36.40
N ALA A 228 -3.56 -8.06 35.25
CA ALA A 228 -3.78 -8.66 33.92
C ALA A 228 -2.95 -9.95 33.73
N GLY A 229 -3.23 -10.98 34.54
CA GLY A 229 -2.33 -12.13 34.72
C GLY A 229 -2.99 -13.49 35.00
N ILE A 230 -4.32 -13.64 34.95
CA ILE A 230 -5.00 -14.93 35.23
C ILE A 230 -5.98 -15.34 34.11
N CYS A 231 -5.48 -15.62 32.90
CA CYS A 231 -6.23 -16.43 31.92
C CYS A 231 -5.36 -17.20 30.89
N CYS A 232 -4.16 -17.64 31.26
CA CYS A 232 -3.23 -18.31 30.33
C CYS A 232 -3.40 -19.85 30.22
N CYS A 233 -4.37 -20.44 30.95
CA CYS A 233 -4.45 -21.89 31.14
C CYS A 233 -5.46 -22.63 30.23
N CYS A 234 -6.40 -21.92 29.57
CA CYS A 234 -7.56 -22.56 28.95
C CYS A 234 -7.39 -22.97 27.46
N ARG A 235 -6.24 -22.69 26.82
CA ARG A 235 -5.99 -23.01 25.39
C ARG A 235 -5.21 -24.32 25.17
N LYS A 236 -5.73 -25.44 25.68
CA LYS A 236 -5.50 -26.82 25.16
C LYS A 236 -6.51 -27.80 25.80
N LYS A 237 -6.85 -28.87 25.06
CA LYS A 237 -7.83 -29.95 25.39
C LYS A 237 -9.33 -29.58 25.36
N ILE A 238 -9.88 -29.36 24.15
CA ILE A 238 -11.34 -29.54 23.89
C ILE A 238 -11.62 -30.75 22.98
N PHE A 239 -10.61 -31.26 22.24
CA PHE A 239 -10.73 -32.51 21.46
C PHE A 239 -9.88 -33.65 22.02
N LYS A 240 -10.51 -34.52 22.83
CA LYS A 240 -10.32 -35.99 22.86
C LYS A 240 -11.27 -36.62 23.91
N LYS A 241 -12.46 -37.04 23.49
CA LYS A 241 -13.27 -38.01 24.26
C LYS A 241 -12.75 -39.43 23.98
N LYS A 242 -12.19 -40.08 24.99
CA LYS A 242 -12.24 -41.55 25.17
C LYS A 242 -12.37 -41.87 26.66
N ALA A 243 -13.32 -42.74 26.97
CA ALA A 243 -13.48 -43.44 28.25
C ALA A 243 -12.63 -44.74 28.23
N ALA A 244 -12.31 -45.43 29.33
CA ALA A 244 -12.28 -45.10 30.77
C ALA A 244 -11.57 -46.25 31.55
N ALA A 245 -11.51 -46.14 32.90
CA ALA A 245 -11.22 -47.18 33.90
C ALA A 245 -9.74 -47.62 34.14
N GLY A 246 -9.47 -48.09 35.38
CA GLY A 246 -8.16 -48.53 35.91
C GLY A 246 -7.28 -47.36 36.43
N ALA A 247 -7.10 -47.01 37.71
CA ALA A 247 -7.21 -47.64 39.05
C ALA A 247 -5.88 -48.16 39.66
N THR A 248 -5.66 -47.81 40.95
CA THR A 248 -4.79 -48.48 41.96
C THR A 248 -3.28 -48.08 42.10
N PHE A 249 -3.05 -47.12 43.03
CA PHE A 249 -2.08 -47.09 44.17
C PHE A 249 -0.54 -47.29 44.07
N GLN A 250 0.14 -46.54 44.98
CA GLN A 250 1.47 -46.77 45.62
C GLN A 250 2.75 -46.60 44.73
N SER A 251 3.94 -46.19 45.24
CA SER A 251 4.41 -45.83 46.61
C SER A 251 5.56 -44.78 46.59
N SER A 252 5.80 -44.10 47.73
CA SER A 252 7.03 -43.31 48.08
C SER A 252 8.06 -44.19 48.83
N PRO A 253 9.29 -43.73 49.24
CA PRO A 253 9.88 -42.37 49.30
C PRO A 253 11.24 -42.27 48.51
N ASP A 254 12.36 -41.57 48.83
CA ASP A 254 12.81 -40.77 49.99
C ASP A 254 14.07 -39.86 49.73
N VAL A 255 14.47 -39.06 50.74
CA VAL A 255 15.84 -38.61 51.20
C VAL A 255 16.92 -38.21 50.14
N VAL A 256 17.57 -37.02 50.15
CA VAL A 256 18.62 -36.48 51.08
C VAL A 256 18.72 -34.91 51.05
N HIS A 257 19.13 -34.27 52.17
CA HIS A 257 19.65 -32.86 52.33
C HIS A 257 21.13 -32.91 52.85
N PRO A 258 22.05 -31.89 52.75
CA PRO A 258 21.86 -30.46 53.13
C PRO A 258 22.72 -29.34 52.41
N PRO A 259 22.57 -28.03 52.77
CA PRO A 259 23.42 -26.85 52.41
C PRO A 259 24.38 -26.43 53.59
N PRO A 260 24.96 -25.20 53.78
CA PRO A 260 25.01 -23.91 53.02
C PRO A 260 26.40 -23.16 52.99
N SER A 261 26.49 -21.91 52.46
CA SER A 261 27.46 -20.82 52.88
C SER A 261 27.16 -19.43 52.23
N GLY A 262 27.70 -18.33 52.80
CA GLY A 262 27.62 -16.90 52.34
C GLY A 262 28.93 -16.14 52.70
N PRO A 263 28.99 -14.81 53.01
CA PRO A 263 28.01 -13.69 52.98
C PRO A 263 28.58 -12.33 52.43
N PHE A 264 28.15 -11.16 52.97
CA PHE A 264 28.56 -9.73 52.71
C PHE A 264 28.02 -9.09 51.40
N GLY A 265 27.77 -7.77 51.25
CA GLY A 265 27.84 -6.55 52.11
C GLY A 265 27.09 -5.32 51.47
N PRO A 266 27.00 -4.13 52.11
CA PRO A 266 25.96 -3.09 51.81
C PRO A 266 26.35 -1.85 50.95
N SER A 267 25.37 -0.93 50.80
CA SER A 267 25.23 0.22 49.87
C SER A 267 25.88 1.58 50.21
N PRO A 268 25.93 2.54 49.26
CA PRO A 268 25.88 3.99 49.52
C PRO A 268 24.69 4.74 48.84
N PRO A 269 24.17 5.85 49.42
CA PRO A 269 23.09 6.67 48.84
C PRO A 269 23.48 8.15 48.53
N TYR A 270 22.67 8.85 47.71
CA TYR A 270 22.48 10.33 47.59
C TYR A 270 21.53 10.61 46.39
N ASN A 271 20.83 11.75 46.20
CA ASN A 271 20.14 12.70 47.10
C ASN A 271 19.21 13.61 46.23
N ALA A 272 18.33 14.43 46.81
CA ALA A 272 17.44 15.33 46.05
C ALA A 272 17.58 16.82 46.48
N PRO A 273 17.66 17.77 45.53
CA PRO A 273 17.46 19.21 45.78
C PRO A 273 16.08 19.70 45.31
N GLY A 274 15.56 20.76 45.94
CA GLY A 274 14.20 21.29 45.69
C GLY A 274 14.13 22.66 44.99
N GLN A 275 12.89 23.10 44.76
CA GLN A 275 12.47 24.46 44.41
C GLN A 275 12.69 25.46 45.58
N PRO A 276 12.59 26.80 45.41
CA PRO A 276 11.77 27.52 44.41
C PRO A 276 12.43 28.70 43.65
N GLY A 277 11.75 29.18 42.59
CA GLY A 277 12.11 30.42 41.91
C GLY A 277 11.13 30.85 40.80
N VAL A 278 10.52 32.04 40.98
CA VAL A 278 9.93 32.97 39.98
C VAL A 278 9.20 32.39 38.75
N GLY A 279 7.89 32.58 38.68
CA GLY A 279 7.09 32.43 37.46
C GLY A 279 6.81 33.76 36.74
N PRO A 280 6.69 33.78 35.39
CA PRO A 280 6.33 34.98 34.64
C PRO A 280 4.82 35.25 34.64
N SER A 281 4.44 36.53 34.52
CA SER A 281 3.03 36.97 34.55
C SER A 281 2.28 36.67 33.25
N PHE A 282 1.04 36.23 33.36
CA PHE A 282 0.11 36.13 32.22
C PHE A 282 -0.43 37.53 31.86
N HIS A 283 -0.30 37.92 30.59
CA HIS A 283 -1.06 39.03 30.01
C HIS A 283 -2.37 38.48 29.41
N PRO A 284 -3.54 39.11 29.65
CA PRO A 284 -4.78 38.75 28.98
C PRO A 284 -4.76 39.18 27.50
N PRO A 285 -5.44 38.45 26.60
CA PRO A 285 -5.56 38.84 25.19
C PRO A 285 -6.44 40.10 25.01
N PRO A 286 -6.24 40.88 23.92
CA PRO A 286 -7.12 42.01 23.58
C PRO A 286 -8.56 41.57 23.27
N ALA A 287 -9.52 42.47 23.51
CA ALA A 287 -10.94 42.19 23.29
C ALA A 287 -11.32 42.02 21.82
N THR A 288 -12.24 41.10 21.54
CA THR A 288 -12.83 40.86 20.22
C THR A 288 -13.81 41.97 19.82
N GLY A 289 -13.55 42.64 18.70
CA GLY A 289 -14.34 43.79 18.25
C GLY A 289 -14.72 43.77 16.76
N GLY A 290 -15.91 43.24 16.47
CA GLY A 290 -16.73 43.56 15.28
C GLY A 290 -16.24 43.07 13.89
N PRO A 291 -17.16 42.93 12.91
CA PRO A 291 -16.80 42.66 11.51
C PRO A 291 -16.32 43.96 10.82
N GLY A 292 -15.03 44.04 10.53
CA GLY A 292 -14.44 45.16 9.77
C GLY A 292 -14.82 45.12 8.29
N GLN A 293 -15.41 46.21 7.78
CA GLN A 293 -15.79 46.36 6.38
C GLN A 293 -14.55 46.58 5.49
N TRP A 294 -14.38 45.79 4.42
CA TRP A 294 -13.20 45.85 3.55
C TRP A 294 -13.32 46.94 2.48
N ASN A 295 -12.45 47.95 2.56
CA ASN A 295 -12.36 49.06 1.59
C ASN A 295 -11.17 48.87 0.64
N GLY A 296 -11.14 47.75 -0.10
CA GLY A 296 -10.21 47.56 -1.22
C GLY A 296 -10.62 48.38 -2.46
N PRO A 297 -9.66 48.84 -3.30
CA PRO A 297 -9.99 49.54 -4.55
C PRO A 297 -10.66 48.60 -5.57
N PRO A 298 -11.54 49.11 -6.44
CA PRO A 298 -12.23 48.29 -7.44
C PRO A 298 -11.28 47.79 -8.54
N PRO A 299 -11.49 46.58 -9.09
CA PRO A 299 -10.67 46.03 -10.17
C PRO A 299 -10.89 46.81 -11.48
N SER A 300 -9.80 47.14 -12.16
CA SER A 300 -9.83 47.81 -13.47
C SER A 300 -10.31 46.86 -14.59
N PRO A 301 -11.08 47.34 -15.58
CA PRO A 301 -11.56 46.50 -16.67
C PRO A 301 -10.44 46.12 -17.64
N VAL A 302 -10.37 44.83 -17.98
CA VAL A 302 -9.42 44.31 -18.99
C VAL A 302 -9.90 44.67 -20.39
N SER A 303 -9.12 45.44 -21.13
CA SER A 303 -9.39 45.74 -22.54
C SER A 303 -8.89 44.61 -23.45
N ILE A 304 -9.81 43.91 -24.12
CA ILE A 304 -9.48 42.84 -25.05
C ILE A 304 -9.28 43.42 -26.46
N THR A 305 -8.03 43.66 -26.85
CA THR A 305 -7.69 44.01 -28.23
C THR A 305 -7.72 42.76 -29.10
N LEU A 306 -8.78 42.60 -29.89
CA LEU A 306 -8.88 41.56 -30.92
C LEU A 306 -8.05 41.95 -32.15
N SER A 307 -6.82 41.42 -32.25
CA SER A 307 -6.07 41.42 -33.50
C SER A 307 -6.71 40.42 -34.47
N VAL A 308 -7.65 40.90 -35.29
CA VAL A 308 -8.16 40.18 -36.45
C VAL A 308 -7.19 40.41 -37.60
N ASP A 309 -6.47 39.37 -38.03
CA ASP A 309 -5.64 39.47 -39.23
C ASP A 309 -5.83 38.31 -40.21
N THR A 310 -6.41 38.68 -41.36
CA THR A 310 -6.23 38.13 -42.70
C THR A 310 -6.40 36.63 -42.93
N LEU A 311 -7.64 36.27 -43.29
CA LEU A 311 -7.98 35.05 -44.02
C LEU A 311 -7.72 35.24 -45.53
N ILE A 312 -6.84 34.43 -46.12
CA ILE A 312 -6.74 34.23 -47.58
C ILE A 312 -6.78 32.72 -47.88
N LYS A 313 -7.42 32.36 -49.00
CA LYS A 313 -7.73 30.99 -49.44
C LYS A 313 -7.20 30.74 -50.88
N PRO A 314 -7.39 29.58 -51.52
CA PRO A 314 -6.27 28.80 -52.05
C PRO A 314 -6.09 28.88 -53.57
N ALA A 315 -4.94 28.38 -54.02
CA ALA A 315 -4.72 27.76 -55.33
C ALA A 315 -3.79 26.55 -55.12
#